data_AF-A0A6J5F7N4-F1
#
_entry.id   AF-A0A6J5F7N4-F1
#
_cell.length_a   1.000
_cell.length_b   1.000
_cell.length_c   1.000
_cell.angle_alpha   90.00
_cell.angle_beta   90.00
_cell.angle_gamma   90.00
#
_symmetry.space_group_name_H-M   'P 1'
#
loop_
_entity.id
_entity.type
_entity.pdbx_description
1 polymer ?
#
loop_
_entity_poly.entity_id
_entity_poly.type
_entity_poly.pdbx_seq_one_letter_code
_entity_poly.pdbx_strand_id
1 'polypeptide(L)'
;MATRFLGDTIGANILMLGFAWQLGLVPVSFAAMMRVIELNNVAVQMNQLAFSIGRLAAADPASLDTMWQQRHANKQVVPLDTVDALVADREARLLAYGGTAYVKRYRALVDAARHAERKLERAHEARLTRSVAMTFYRLLAVKDEYEVARLHRDPAFRSALETQFGGVAGKDFRVKFNLAPPTILKARNGVQPKTRSFGQWVWPVFGAIAKCRNLRGTMLDPFGRTIERQMERELSADYEMTMQRAFVMVNDVIAEDIIKLADLYARVRGYGHVKLMNLAAVKRSERELAARVRIEAATGAAVKEALAKTRSSGTLDSIPVVVIK
;
A
#
# COMPACT_ATOMS: atom_id res chain seq x y z
N MET A 1 -15.04 14.36 -1.63
CA MET A 1 -14.47 15.72 -1.60
C MET A 1 -13.59 15.98 -0.36
N ALA A 2 -14.04 15.68 0.86
CA ALA A 2 -13.23 15.85 2.07
C ALA A 2 -11.87 15.12 2.01
N THR A 3 -11.86 13.81 1.73
CA THR A 3 -10.60 13.04 1.54
C THR A 3 -9.76 13.56 0.37
N ARG A 4 -10.41 14.15 -0.65
CA ARG A 4 -9.76 14.72 -1.84
C ARG A 4 -8.95 15.96 -1.45
N PHE A 5 -9.57 16.96 -0.83
CA PHE A 5 -8.92 18.25 -0.55
C PHE A 5 -8.28 18.40 0.84
N LEU A 6 -8.76 17.67 1.85
CA LEU A 6 -8.30 17.79 3.25
C LEU A 6 -7.38 16.65 3.69
N GLY A 7 -7.19 15.62 2.85
CA GLY A 7 -6.28 14.50 3.12
C GLY A 7 -6.73 13.50 4.20
N ASP A 8 -7.86 13.76 4.85
CA ASP A 8 -8.51 12.89 5.85
C ASP A 8 -10.04 13.12 5.85
N THR A 9 -10.80 12.13 6.29
CA THR A 9 -12.25 12.19 6.53
C THR A 9 -12.65 13.03 7.74
N ILE A 10 -11.73 13.34 8.66
CA ILE A 10 -12.03 14.07 9.91
C ILE A 10 -12.65 15.47 9.65
N GLY A 11 -12.31 16.13 8.54
CA GLY A 11 -12.87 17.44 8.16
C GLY A 11 -14.18 17.41 7.37
N ALA A 12 -14.78 16.23 7.14
CA ALA A 12 -15.93 16.10 6.26
C ALA A 12 -17.18 16.84 6.77
N ASN A 13 -17.43 16.81 8.09
CA ASN A 13 -18.60 17.45 8.68
C ASN A 13 -18.53 18.98 8.56
N ILE A 14 -17.33 19.57 8.77
CA ILE A 14 -17.10 21.01 8.65
C ILE A 14 -17.19 21.46 7.18
N LEU A 15 -16.71 20.62 6.24
CA LEU A 15 -16.87 20.87 4.82
C LEU A 15 -18.34 20.88 4.40
N MET A 16 -19.13 19.89 4.85
CA MET A 16 -20.57 19.86 4.60
C MET A 16 -21.28 21.08 5.21
N LEU A 17 -20.86 21.52 6.39
CA LEU A 17 -21.37 22.73 7.03
C LEU A 17 -21.09 23.98 6.18
N GLY A 18 -19.89 24.11 5.63
CA GLY A 18 -19.54 25.21 4.70
C GLY A 18 -20.37 25.20 3.42
N PHE A 19 -20.62 24.01 2.88
CA PHE A 19 -21.46 23.83 1.70
C PHE A 19 -22.92 24.24 1.98
N ALA A 20 -23.50 23.73 3.06
CA ALA A 20 -24.87 24.05 3.48
C ALA A 20 -25.04 25.53 3.83
N TRP A 21 -24.04 26.13 4.48
CA TRP A 21 -24.02 27.57 4.78
C TRP A 21 -24.04 28.41 3.50
N GLN A 22 -23.23 28.04 2.51
CA GLN A 22 -23.19 28.77 1.23
C GLN A 22 -24.50 28.67 0.43
N LEU A 23 -25.26 27.58 0.60
CA LEU A 23 -26.60 27.42 0.06
C LEU A 23 -27.71 28.12 0.88
N GLY A 24 -27.35 28.81 1.98
CA GLY A 24 -28.30 29.52 2.83
C GLY A 24 -29.11 28.63 3.78
N LEU A 25 -28.74 27.35 3.94
CA LEU A 25 -29.45 26.40 4.80
C LEU A 25 -29.12 26.57 6.30
N VAL A 26 -28.13 27.41 6.62
CA VAL A 26 -27.67 27.67 7.99
C VAL A 26 -27.82 29.17 8.28
N PRO A 27 -28.78 29.58 9.14
CA PRO A 27 -29.12 30.98 9.35
C PRO A 27 -28.20 31.66 10.38
N VAL A 28 -26.89 31.64 10.11
CA VAL A 28 -25.86 32.20 10.99
C VAL A 28 -24.93 33.07 10.16
N SER A 29 -24.46 34.19 10.70
CA SER A 29 -23.52 35.04 9.96
C SER A 29 -22.16 34.36 9.76
N PHE A 30 -21.45 34.72 8.69
CA PHE A 30 -20.09 34.21 8.45
C PHE A 30 -19.15 34.51 9.63
N ALA A 31 -19.23 35.73 10.18
CA ALA A 31 -18.42 36.15 11.32
C ALA A 31 -18.68 35.26 12.56
N ALA A 32 -19.94 34.95 12.85
CA ALA A 32 -20.29 34.05 13.95
C ALA A 32 -19.78 32.62 13.70
N MET A 33 -19.88 32.12 12.46
CA MET A 33 -19.38 30.79 12.10
C MET A 33 -17.86 30.68 12.26
N MET A 34 -17.11 31.67 11.76
CA MET A 34 -15.65 31.71 11.93
C MET A 34 -15.26 31.79 13.41
N ARG A 35 -16.00 32.58 14.20
CA ARG A 35 -15.75 32.71 15.63
C ARG A 35 -16.01 31.41 16.39
N VAL A 36 -17.06 30.66 16.04
CA VAL A 36 -17.34 29.35 16.66
C VAL A 36 -16.24 28.34 16.35
N ILE A 37 -15.70 28.34 15.13
CA ILE A 37 -14.56 27.48 14.76
C ILE A 37 -13.31 27.81 15.60
N GLU A 38 -13.05 29.10 15.86
CA GLU A 38 -11.96 29.52 16.74
C GLU A 38 -12.17 29.10 18.20
N LEU A 39 -13.39 29.29 18.72
CA LEU A 39 -13.74 28.98 20.12
C LEU A 39 -13.67 27.49 20.43
N ASN A 40 -13.95 26.62 19.46
CA ASN A 40 -13.80 25.17 19.63
C ASN A 40 -12.35 24.72 19.83
N ASN A 41 -11.35 25.56 19.49
CA ASN A 41 -9.91 25.39 19.73
C ASN A 41 -9.26 24.06 19.26
N VAL A 42 -9.98 23.24 18.49
CA VAL A 42 -9.48 22.00 17.89
C VAL A 42 -9.21 22.24 16.42
N ALA A 43 -7.96 22.07 16.01
CA ALA A 43 -7.53 22.14 14.61
C ALA A 43 -8.11 23.34 13.82
N VAL A 44 -8.14 24.52 14.47
CA VAL A 44 -8.84 25.73 13.99
C VAL A 44 -8.54 26.04 12.52
N GLN A 45 -7.27 26.09 12.13
CA GLN A 45 -6.85 26.37 10.75
C GLN A 45 -7.40 25.33 9.75
N MET A 46 -7.41 24.05 10.13
CA MET A 46 -7.95 22.98 9.28
C MET A 46 -9.47 23.12 9.12
N ASN A 47 -10.17 23.41 10.21
CA ASN A 47 -11.63 23.59 10.18
C ASN A 47 -12.04 24.83 9.38
N GLN A 48 -11.31 25.94 9.49
CA GLN A 48 -11.53 27.14 8.68
C GLN A 48 -11.31 26.86 7.18
N LEU A 49 -10.26 26.11 6.85
CA LEU A 49 -9.99 25.66 5.48
C LEU A 49 -11.09 24.72 4.96
N ALA A 50 -11.50 23.74 5.76
CA ALA A 50 -12.58 22.81 5.41
C ALA A 50 -13.90 23.54 5.14
N PHE A 51 -14.25 24.52 5.98
CA PHE A 51 -15.43 25.36 5.80
C PHE A 51 -15.34 26.18 4.51
N SER A 52 -14.19 26.79 4.24
CA SER A 52 -13.96 27.59 3.02
C SER A 52 -14.01 26.74 1.74
N ILE A 53 -13.48 25.52 1.77
CA ILE A 53 -13.59 24.56 0.68
C ILE A 53 -15.04 24.16 0.45
N GLY A 54 -15.80 23.91 1.53
CA GLY A 54 -17.24 23.61 1.44
C GLY A 54 -18.02 24.73 0.75
N ARG A 55 -17.72 25.98 1.10
CA ARG A 55 -18.31 27.16 0.44
C ARG A 55 -17.95 27.24 -1.04
N LEU A 56 -16.66 27.08 -1.37
CA LEU A 56 -16.21 27.11 -2.75
C LEU A 56 -16.84 25.98 -3.58
N ALA A 57 -17.01 24.79 -3.00
CA ALA A 57 -17.66 23.67 -3.66
C ALA A 57 -19.15 23.91 -3.95
N ALA A 58 -19.84 24.75 -3.18
CA ALA A 58 -21.22 25.16 -3.45
C ALA A 58 -21.33 26.34 -4.43
N ALA A 59 -20.38 27.29 -4.37
CA ALA A 59 -20.41 28.50 -5.18
C ALA A 59 -19.79 28.32 -6.58
N ASP A 60 -18.68 27.59 -6.68
CA ASP A 60 -17.94 27.34 -7.91
C ASP A 60 -17.21 25.98 -7.87
N PRO A 61 -17.93 24.89 -8.18
CA PRO A 61 -17.35 23.55 -8.26
C PRO A 61 -16.26 23.44 -9.33
N ALA A 62 -16.35 24.20 -10.42
CA ALA A 62 -15.44 24.11 -11.55
C ALA A 62 -14.04 24.64 -11.18
N SER A 63 -13.97 25.77 -10.49
CA SER A 63 -12.70 26.29 -9.96
C SER A 63 -12.03 25.32 -9.01
N LEU A 64 -12.81 24.61 -8.18
CA LEU A 64 -12.30 23.58 -7.27
C LEU A 64 -11.65 22.41 -8.02
N ASP A 65 -12.30 21.92 -9.09
CA ASP A 65 -11.74 20.88 -9.94
C ASP A 65 -10.50 21.37 -10.71
N THR A 66 -10.49 22.63 -11.14
CA THR A 66 -9.34 23.24 -11.82
C THR A 66 -8.13 23.34 -10.88
N MET A 67 -8.33 23.82 -9.64
CA MET A 67 -7.29 23.84 -8.61
C MET A 67 -6.76 22.44 -8.28
N TRP A 68 -7.66 21.44 -8.24
CA TRP A 68 -7.26 20.05 -8.07
C TRP A 68 -6.38 19.55 -9.22
N GLN A 69 -6.81 19.78 -10.46
CA GLN A 69 -6.07 19.36 -11.64
C GLN A 69 -4.72 20.05 -11.73
N GLN A 70 -4.64 21.37 -11.49
CA GLN A 70 -3.37 22.10 -11.45
C GLN A 70 -2.42 21.55 -10.38
N ARG A 71 -2.92 21.23 -9.19
CA ARG A 71 -2.12 20.68 -8.08
C ARG A 71 -1.69 19.23 -8.32
N HIS A 72 -2.44 18.47 -9.10
CA HIS A 72 -2.18 17.04 -9.38
C HIS A 72 -1.71 16.74 -10.80
N ALA A 73 -1.47 17.76 -11.63
CA ALA A 73 -0.99 17.64 -13.01
C ALA A 73 0.32 16.83 -13.13
N ASN A 74 1.14 16.82 -12.08
CA ASN A 74 2.44 16.15 -12.06
C ASN A 74 2.39 14.64 -11.76
N LYS A 75 1.22 14.03 -11.57
CA LYS A 75 1.09 12.57 -11.59
C LYS A 75 0.72 12.12 -13.01
N GLN A 76 1.67 12.19 -13.92
CA GLN A 76 1.58 11.44 -15.17
C GLN A 76 1.51 9.94 -14.82
N VAL A 77 0.30 9.40 -14.78
CA VAL A 77 0.11 7.96 -14.82
C VAL A 77 0.41 7.57 -16.25
N VAL A 78 1.62 7.06 -16.51
CA VAL A 78 1.94 6.46 -17.80
C VAL A 78 0.92 5.35 -18.05
N PRO A 79 0.08 5.43 -19.09
CA PRO A 79 -0.86 4.37 -19.41
C PRO A 79 -0.06 3.08 -19.68
N LEU A 80 -0.26 2.07 -18.85
CA LEU A 80 0.34 0.74 -19.04
C LEU A 80 -0.64 -0.11 -19.86
N ASP A 81 -0.88 0.35 -21.08
CA ASP A 81 -1.92 -0.20 -21.95
C ASP A 81 -1.52 -1.59 -22.45
N THR A 82 -0.23 -1.77 -22.77
CA THR A 82 0.34 -3.04 -23.22
C THR A 82 1.04 -3.81 -22.09
N VAL A 83 1.12 -5.13 -22.24
CA VAL A 83 1.85 -6.00 -21.31
C VAL A 83 3.35 -5.69 -21.34
N ASP A 84 3.93 -5.35 -22.50
CA ASP A 84 5.35 -4.98 -22.58
C ASP A 84 5.64 -3.67 -21.85
N ALA A 85 4.78 -2.66 -21.98
CA ALA A 85 4.91 -1.42 -21.20
C ALA A 85 4.81 -1.67 -19.69
N LEU A 86 3.86 -2.52 -19.28
CA LEU A 86 3.73 -2.97 -17.89
C LEU A 86 5.02 -3.63 -17.39
N VAL A 87 5.56 -4.59 -18.14
CA VAL A 87 6.77 -5.33 -17.77
C VAL A 87 7.96 -4.39 -17.66
N ALA A 88 8.15 -3.47 -18.62
CA ALA A 88 9.24 -2.48 -18.59
C ALA A 88 9.15 -1.56 -17.36
N ASP A 89 7.94 -1.06 -17.01
CA ASP A 89 7.74 -0.26 -15.78
C ASP A 89 8.08 -1.07 -14.52
N ARG A 90 7.70 -2.35 -14.46
CA ARG A 90 8.00 -3.22 -13.31
C ARG A 90 9.49 -3.53 -13.20
N GLU A 91 10.17 -3.79 -14.30
CA GLU A 91 11.61 -4.02 -14.33
C GLU A 91 12.38 -2.78 -13.86
N ALA A 92 12.03 -1.59 -14.34
CA ALA A 92 12.66 -0.33 -13.90
C ALA A 92 12.49 -0.11 -12.38
N ARG A 93 11.29 -0.37 -11.85
CA ARG A 93 11.02 -0.26 -10.40
C ARG A 93 11.76 -1.32 -9.59
N LEU A 94 11.82 -2.56 -10.08
CA LEU A 94 12.55 -3.64 -9.40
C LEU A 94 14.06 -3.39 -9.39
N LEU A 95 14.60 -2.81 -10.46
CA LEU A 95 15.99 -2.38 -10.51
C LEU A 95 16.28 -1.33 -9.43
N ALA A 96 15.39 -0.35 -9.27
CA ALA A 96 15.49 0.65 -8.21
C ALA A 96 15.25 0.06 -6.80
N TYR A 97 14.41 -0.95 -6.68
CA TYR A 97 14.06 -1.61 -5.42
C TYR A 97 15.20 -2.49 -4.88
N GLY A 98 15.64 -3.46 -5.66
CA GLY A 98 16.54 -4.53 -5.21
C GLY A 98 17.62 -4.93 -6.22
N GLY A 99 17.67 -4.25 -7.38
CA GLY A 99 18.70 -4.45 -8.38
C GLY A 99 18.39 -5.56 -9.39
N THR A 100 19.42 -5.98 -10.12
CA THR A 100 19.30 -6.85 -11.30
C THR A 100 18.81 -8.26 -10.97
N ALA A 101 19.08 -8.77 -9.76
CA ALA A 101 18.60 -10.09 -9.33
C ALA A 101 17.07 -10.15 -9.28
N TYR A 102 16.43 -9.09 -8.78
CA TYR A 102 14.97 -8.99 -8.75
C TYR A 102 14.36 -8.88 -10.15
N VAL A 103 15.00 -8.11 -11.03
CA VAL A 103 14.59 -7.98 -12.44
C VAL A 103 14.65 -9.35 -13.13
N LYS A 104 15.77 -10.08 -12.99
CA LYS A 104 15.93 -11.41 -13.59
C LYS A 104 14.88 -12.40 -13.08
N ARG A 105 14.66 -12.44 -11.77
CA ARG A 105 13.66 -13.32 -11.15
C ARG A 105 12.25 -13.00 -11.64
N TYR A 106 11.87 -11.73 -11.66
CA TYR A 106 10.60 -11.26 -12.20
C TYR A 106 10.41 -11.67 -13.67
N ARG A 107 11.43 -11.38 -14.49
CA ARG A 107 11.39 -11.62 -15.92
C ARG A 107 11.26 -13.11 -16.24
N ALA A 108 11.98 -13.97 -15.52
CA ALA A 108 11.90 -15.42 -15.70
C ALA A 108 10.47 -15.96 -15.54
N LEU A 109 9.73 -15.54 -14.49
CA LEU A 109 8.36 -16.00 -14.29
C LEU A 109 7.38 -15.40 -15.32
N VAL A 110 7.57 -14.14 -15.70
CA VAL A 110 6.74 -13.49 -16.74
C VAL A 110 6.93 -14.14 -18.10
N ASP A 111 8.17 -14.47 -18.47
CA ASP A 111 8.47 -15.15 -19.73
C ASP A 111 7.92 -16.59 -19.72
N ALA A 112 7.97 -17.29 -18.58
CA ALA A 112 7.31 -18.58 -18.41
C ALA A 112 5.78 -18.48 -18.59
N ALA A 113 5.15 -17.43 -18.04
CA ALA A 113 3.72 -17.17 -18.23
C ALA A 113 3.39 -16.90 -19.71
N ARG A 114 4.20 -16.09 -20.40
CA ARG A 114 4.05 -15.83 -21.85
C ARG A 114 4.13 -17.11 -22.65
N HIS A 115 5.12 -17.96 -22.35
CA HIS A 115 5.29 -19.23 -23.05
C HIS A 115 4.11 -20.18 -22.83
N ALA A 116 3.61 -20.25 -21.59
CA ALA A 116 2.42 -21.02 -21.24
C ALA A 116 1.17 -20.51 -21.96
N GLU A 117 0.96 -19.20 -21.97
CA GLU A 117 -0.21 -18.54 -22.55
C GLU A 117 -0.29 -18.68 -24.08
N ARG A 118 0.84 -18.77 -24.78
CA ARG A 118 0.86 -19.02 -26.24
C ARG A 118 0.18 -20.31 -26.68
N LYS A 119 -0.07 -21.25 -25.75
CA LYS A 119 -0.74 -22.52 -26.01
C LYS A 119 -2.27 -22.39 -26.04
N LEU A 120 -2.82 -21.23 -25.64
CA LEU A 120 -4.25 -20.99 -25.50
C LEU A 120 -4.83 -20.32 -26.75
N GLU A 121 -6.11 -20.58 -27.06
CA GLU A 121 -6.81 -19.95 -28.19
C GLU A 121 -6.89 -18.42 -28.03
N ARG A 122 -7.06 -17.95 -26.79
CA ARG A 122 -7.18 -16.52 -26.44
C ARG A 122 -5.86 -15.88 -26.06
N ALA A 123 -4.73 -16.43 -26.50
CA ALA A 123 -3.39 -15.93 -26.19
C ALA A 123 -3.18 -14.44 -26.53
N HIS A 124 -3.90 -13.92 -27.52
CA HIS A 124 -3.82 -12.52 -27.95
C HIS A 124 -4.27 -11.52 -26.88
N GLU A 125 -5.10 -11.93 -25.91
CA GLU A 125 -5.55 -11.06 -24.81
C GLU A 125 -4.47 -10.87 -23.72
N ALA A 126 -3.45 -11.73 -23.70
CA ALA A 126 -2.32 -11.72 -22.75
C ALA A 126 -2.73 -11.61 -21.26
N ARG A 127 -3.90 -12.14 -20.90
CA ARG A 127 -4.51 -12.01 -19.56
C ARG A 127 -3.69 -12.73 -18.49
N LEU A 128 -3.24 -13.96 -18.74
CA LEU A 128 -2.42 -14.71 -17.81
C LEU A 128 -1.09 -14.01 -17.56
N THR A 129 -0.41 -13.60 -18.64
CA THR A 129 0.86 -12.87 -18.51
C THR A 129 0.67 -11.57 -17.74
N ARG A 130 -0.39 -10.81 -18.04
CA ARG A 130 -0.70 -9.54 -17.34
C ARG A 130 -0.93 -9.78 -15.84
N SER A 131 -1.74 -10.77 -15.48
CA SER A 131 -2.03 -11.14 -14.10
C SER A 131 -0.75 -11.52 -13.33
N VAL A 132 0.10 -12.37 -13.91
CA VAL A 132 1.40 -12.76 -13.31
C VAL A 132 2.32 -11.55 -13.18
N ALA A 133 2.44 -10.73 -14.22
CA ALA A 133 3.27 -9.54 -14.23
C ALA A 133 2.87 -8.52 -13.15
N MET A 134 1.57 -8.34 -12.91
CA MET A 134 1.06 -7.42 -11.88
C MET A 134 1.23 -7.99 -10.47
N THR A 135 0.84 -9.25 -10.27
CA THR A 135 0.80 -9.88 -8.96
C THR A 135 2.20 -10.21 -8.45
N PHE A 136 3.06 -10.78 -9.30
CA PHE A 136 4.40 -11.17 -8.89
C PHE A 136 5.28 -9.97 -8.53
N TYR A 137 5.17 -8.88 -9.30
CA TYR A 137 5.85 -7.61 -8.95
C TYR A 137 5.49 -7.15 -7.53
N ARG A 138 4.20 -7.23 -7.16
CA ARG A 138 3.73 -6.83 -5.83
C ARG A 138 4.29 -7.71 -4.72
N LEU A 139 4.42 -9.02 -4.96
CA LEU A 139 4.99 -9.96 -4.01
C LEU A 139 6.51 -9.81 -3.88
N LEU A 140 7.20 -9.41 -4.95
CA LEU A 140 8.64 -9.17 -4.94
C LEU A 140 8.99 -7.82 -4.28
N ALA A 141 8.29 -6.75 -4.66
CA ALA A 141 8.58 -5.37 -4.24
C ALA A 141 7.80 -5.00 -2.97
N VAL A 142 8.04 -5.73 -1.88
CA VAL A 142 7.39 -5.44 -0.61
C VAL A 142 7.93 -4.13 -0.03
N LYS A 143 7.03 -3.30 0.50
CA LYS A 143 7.35 -2.03 1.16
C LYS A 143 7.99 -2.28 2.53
N ASP A 144 9.23 -2.72 2.49
CA ASP A 144 10.07 -2.98 3.65
C ASP A 144 10.82 -1.75 4.13
N GLU A 145 11.59 -1.89 5.21
CA GLU A 145 12.31 -0.79 5.85
C GLU A 145 13.28 -0.09 4.88
N TYR A 146 13.94 -0.86 4.03
CA TYR A 146 14.86 -0.34 3.02
C TYR A 146 14.14 0.47 1.95
N GLU A 147 12.99 -0.02 1.47
CA GLU A 147 12.19 0.69 0.47
C GLU A 147 11.53 1.94 1.05
N VAL A 148 11.03 1.86 2.29
CA VAL A 148 10.55 3.04 3.03
C VAL A 148 11.66 4.09 3.13
N ALA A 149 12.87 3.68 3.51
CA ALA A 149 14.01 4.58 3.62
C ALA A 149 14.37 5.22 2.27
N ARG A 150 14.40 4.42 1.19
CA ARG A 150 14.67 4.89 -0.17
C ARG A 150 13.64 5.93 -0.61
N LEU A 151 12.35 5.66 -0.40
CA LEU A 151 11.26 6.57 -0.77
C LEU A 151 11.29 7.89 0.02
N HIS A 152 11.63 7.85 1.31
CA HIS A 152 11.77 9.07 2.13
C HIS A 152 13.01 9.89 1.80
N ARG A 153 13.98 9.30 1.10
CA ARG A 153 15.20 9.96 0.63
C ARG A 153 15.07 10.47 -0.81
N ASP A 154 13.98 10.15 -1.50
CA ASP A 154 13.76 10.57 -2.88
C ASP A 154 13.74 12.11 -2.96
N PRO A 155 14.60 12.74 -3.79
CA PRO A 155 14.57 14.19 -3.98
C PRO A 155 13.20 14.71 -4.41
N ALA A 156 12.43 13.92 -5.18
CA ALA A 156 11.08 14.28 -5.59
C ALA A 156 10.13 14.38 -4.39
N PHE A 157 10.28 13.50 -3.38
CA PHE A 157 9.49 13.57 -2.16
C PHE A 157 9.81 14.84 -1.36
N ARG A 158 11.10 15.18 -1.25
CA ARG A 158 11.52 16.40 -0.56
C ARG A 158 11.00 17.66 -1.26
N SER A 159 11.16 17.74 -2.58
CA SER A 159 10.65 18.86 -3.36
C SER A 159 9.13 18.98 -3.23
N ALA A 160 8.39 17.86 -3.24
CA ALA A 160 6.95 17.88 -3.03
C ALA A 160 6.57 18.42 -1.64
N LEU A 161 7.30 18.08 -0.58
CA LEU A 161 7.10 18.63 0.76
C LEU A 161 7.37 20.14 0.82
N GLU A 162 8.49 20.58 0.26
CA GLU A 162 8.90 21.99 0.28
C GLU A 162 7.90 22.86 -0.51
N THR A 163 7.45 22.38 -1.67
CA THR A 163 6.36 23.01 -2.44
C THR A 163 5.03 23.01 -1.68
N GLN A 164 4.70 21.93 -0.97
CA GLN A 164 3.43 21.83 -0.25
C GLN A 164 3.34 22.77 0.94
N PHE A 165 4.45 22.97 1.67
CA PHE A 165 4.47 23.74 2.91
C PHE A 165 5.08 25.14 2.77
N GLY A 166 5.58 25.50 1.58
CA GLY A 166 6.07 26.85 1.30
C GLY A 166 7.31 27.20 2.11
N GLY A 167 8.36 26.41 1.99
CA GLY A 167 9.64 26.63 2.70
C GLY A 167 10.58 25.43 2.60
N VAL A 168 11.75 25.54 3.22
CA VAL A 168 12.76 24.49 3.27
C VAL A 168 12.58 23.64 4.52
N ALA A 169 12.43 22.32 4.34
CA ALA A 169 12.30 21.40 5.44
C ALA A 169 13.56 21.42 6.35
N GLY A 170 13.36 21.68 7.64
CA GLY A 170 14.41 21.84 8.66
C GLY A 170 14.88 23.26 8.90
N LYS A 171 14.46 24.21 8.06
CA LYS A 171 14.63 25.64 8.30
C LYS A 171 13.28 26.28 8.66
N ASP A 172 12.33 26.20 7.73
CA ASP A 172 11.05 26.90 7.84
C ASP A 172 9.96 26.05 8.50
N PHE A 173 10.06 24.72 8.36
CA PHE A 173 9.17 23.77 9.04
C PHE A 173 9.91 22.49 9.44
N ARG A 174 9.40 21.79 10.48
CA ARG A 174 9.99 20.54 10.98
C ARG A 174 9.17 19.32 10.56
N VAL A 175 9.85 18.28 10.09
CA VAL A 175 9.23 17.00 9.75
C VAL A 175 9.36 16.04 10.95
N LYS A 176 8.24 15.39 11.31
CA LYS A 176 8.22 14.30 12.29
C LYS A 176 7.80 13.01 11.57
N PHE A 177 8.53 11.93 11.84
CA PHE A 177 8.26 10.60 11.29
C PHE A 177 7.61 9.72 12.35
N ASN A 178 6.41 9.24 12.06
CA ASN A 178 5.72 8.29 12.92
C ASN A 178 6.11 6.88 12.50
N LEU A 179 6.99 6.24 13.29
CA LEU A 179 7.57 4.94 12.96
C LEU A 179 7.34 3.93 14.07
N ALA A 180 7.22 2.66 13.68
CA ALA A 180 7.21 1.52 14.59
C ALA A 180 8.40 0.58 14.28
N PRO A 181 9.66 1.00 14.50
CA PRO A 181 10.83 0.22 14.11
C PRO A 181 10.86 -1.13 14.86
N PRO A 182 10.83 -2.28 14.14
CA PRO A 182 10.67 -3.60 14.76
C PRO A 182 11.85 -4.01 15.65
N THR A 183 13.04 -3.46 15.39
CA THR A 183 14.27 -3.71 16.17
C THR A 183 14.26 -3.00 17.51
N ILE A 184 13.53 -1.88 17.64
CA ILE A 184 13.51 -1.02 18.83
C ILE A 184 12.19 -1.21 19.61
N LEU A 185 11.08 -1.37 18.90
CA LEU A 185 9.73 -1.50 19.45
C LEU A 185 9.25 -2.93 19.24
N LYS A 186 9.69 -3.82 20.13
CA LYS A 186 9.19 -5.20 20.17
C LYS A 186 7.75 -5.20 20.70
N ALA A 187 6.89 -5.98 20.06
CA ALA A 187 5.59 -6.32 20.62
C ALA A 187 5.81 -7.07 21.95
N ARG A 188 5.14 -6.63 23.01
CA ARG A 188 5.16 -7.30 24.31
C ARG A 188 3.73 -7.75 24.61
N ASN A 189 3.58 -9.02 24.98
CA ASN A 189 2.31 -9.61 25.44
C ASN A 189 1.12 -9.41 24.46
N GLY A 190 1.33 -9.63 23.17
CA GLY A 190 0.25 -9.53 22.16
C GLY A 190 -0.21 -8.11 21.83
N VAL A 191 0.33 -7.08 22.50
CA VAL A 191 0.00 -5.67 22.22
C VAL A 191 0.86 -5.15 21.06
N GLN A 192 0.21 -4.49 20.10
CA GLN A 192 0.87 -3.93 18.93
C GLN A 192 1.95 -2.90 19.34
N PRO A 193 3.09 -2.85 18.63
CA PRO A 193 4.11 -1.82 18.85
C PRO A 193 3.49 -0.44 18.67
N LYS A 194 3.51 0.39 19.72
CA LYS A 194 2.99 1.76 19.64
C LYS A 194 3.88 2.57 18.70
N THR A 195 3.28 3.18 17.68
CA THR A 195 3.94 4.14 16.81
C THR A 195 4.57 5.26 17.65
N ARG A 196 5.85 5.56 17.41
CA ARG A 196 6.54 6.68 18.07
C ARG A 196 6.90 7.75 17.04
N SER A 197 6.84 9.01 17.46
CA SER A 197 7.25 10.13 16.64
C SER A 197 8.74 10.37 16.80
N PHE A 198 9.45 10.35 15.69
CA PHE A 198 10.86 10.68 15.58
C PHE A 198 11.02 12.02 14.86
N GLY A 199 12.07 12.76 15.21
CA GLY A 199 12.35 14.04 14.57
C GLY A 199 13.01 13.89 13.20
N GLN A 200 13.29 15.03 12.59
CA GLN A 200 13.92 15.14 11.27
C GLN A 200 15.32 14.51 11.18
N TRP A 201 15.99 14.29 12.32
CA TRP A 201 17.27 13.58 12.40
C TRP A 201 17.23 12.16 11.83
N VAL A 202 16.04 11.57 11.62
CA VAL A 202 15.89 10.25 10.98
C VAL A 202 16.18 10.30 9.47
N TRP A 203 16.09 11.45 8.81
CA TRP A 203 16.41 11.53 7.37
C TRP A 203 17.82 11.05 6.99
N PRO A 204 18.91 11.49 7.64
CA PRO A 204 20.22 10.92 7.37
C PRO A 204 20.29 9.42 7.70
N VAL A 205 19.53 8.92 8.68
CA VAL A 205 19.43 7.49 9.00
C VAL A 205 18.76 6.72 7.85
N PHE A 206 17.65 7.21 7.30
CA PHE A 206 17.07 6.65 6.07
C PHE A 206 18.07 6.69 4.91
N GLY A 207 18.90 7.73 4.85
CA GLY A 207 20.01 7.81 3.92
C GLY A 207 21.00 6.64 4.05
N ALA A 208 21.38 6.27 5.27
CA ALA A 208 22.24 5.13 5.53
C ALA A 208 21.54 3.80 5.20
N ILE A 209 20.32 3.60 5.69
CA ILE A 209 19.53 2.38 5.48
C ILE A 209 19.33 2.12 3.97
N ALA A 210 18.98 3.15 3.19
CA ALA A 210 18.75 3.01 1.75
C ALA A 210 20.01 2.53 0.99
N LYS A 211 21.22 2.90 1.45
CA LYS A 211 22.49 2.42 0.87
C LYS A 211 22.75 0.96 1.21
N CYS A 212 22.28 0.50 2.37
CA CYS A 212 22.42 -0.88 2.84
C CYS A 212 21.34 -1.83 2.29
N ARG A 213 20.58 -1.45 1.27
CA ARG A 213 19.50 -2.28 0.68
C ARG A 213 19.97 -3.67 0.21
N ASN A 214 21.26 -3.83 -0.11
CA ASN A 214 21.84 -5.11 -0.52
C ASN A 214 21.94 -6.12 0.65
N LEU A 215 21.80 -5.66 1.90
CA LEU A 215 21.72 -6.56 3.07
C LEU A 215 20.37 -7.27 3.15
N ARG A 216 19.35 -6.81 2.43
CA ARG A 216 17.99 -7.38 2.43
C ARG A 216 18.04 -8.90 2.20
N GLY A 217 17.44 -9.65 3.11
CA GLY A 217 17.36 -11.11 3.02
C GLY A 217 18.67 -11.86 3.28
N THR A 218 19.78 -11.17 3.56
CA THR A 218 21.04 -11.79 3.97
C THR A 218 21.04 -12.12 5.47
N MET A 219 22.00 -12.92 5.93
CA MET A 219 22.17 -13.19 7.37
C MET A 219 22.45 -11.93 8.20
N LEU A 220 23.01 -10.90 7.56
CA LEU A 220 23.32 -9.59 8.15
C LEU A 220 22.14 -8.61 8.08
N ASP A 221 20.96 -9.03 7.62
CA ASP A 221 19.77 -8.19 7.58
C ASP A 221 19.21 -7.95 9.00
N PRO A 222 19.32 -6.73 9.58
CA PRO A 222 18.78 -6.46 10.90
C PRO A 222 17.24 -6.47 10.94
N PHE A 223 16.56 -6.29 9.81
CA PHE A 223 15.10 -6.24 9.72
C PHE A 223 14.50 -7.57 9.25
N GLY A 224 15.30 -8.38 8.55
CA GLY A 224 14.83 -9.57 7.85
C GLY A 224 14.46 -10.77 8.72
N ARG A 225 14.79 -10.77 10.02
CA ARG A 225 14.57 -11.95 10.90
C ARG A 225 13.17 -12.02 11.51
N THR A 226 12.31 -11.04 11.28
CA THR A 226 10.93 -11.11 11.75
C THR A 226 10.14 -12.16 10.97
N ILE A 227 9.17 -12.79 11.64
CA ILE A 227 8.28 -13.77 10.99
C ILE A 227 7.55 -13.15 9.80
N GLU A 228 7.16 -11.88 9.89
CA GLU A 228 6.50 -11.16 8.79
C GLU A 228 7.42 -11.03 7.57
N ARG A 229 8.70 -10.67 7.75
CA ARG A 229 9.66 -10.53 6.64
C ARG A 229 10.04 -11.88 6.03
N GLN A 230 10.18 -12.92 6.85
CA GLN A 230 10.40 -14.28 6.37
C GLN A 230 9.21 -14.77 5.55
N MET A 231 8.00 -14.63 6.10
CA MET A 231 6.75 -14.95 5.42
C MET A 231 6.62 -14.21 4.08
N GLU A 232 6.90 -12.91 4.03
CA GLU A 232 6.79 -12.11 2.80
C GLU A 232 7.74 -12.61 1.69
N ARG A 233 8.98 -12.97 2.04
CA ARG A 233 9.93 -13.53 1.08
C ARG A 233 9.50 -14.91 0.61
N GLU A 234 9.09 -15.79 1.54
CA GLU A 234 8.56 -17.11 1.20
C GLU A 234 7.30 -17.01 0.34
N LEU A 235 6.43 -16.02 0.57
CA LEU A 235 5.20 -15.84 -0.20
C LEU A 235 5.49 -15.60 -1.69
N SER A 236 6.55 -14.85 -1.99
CA SER A 236 7.01 -14.66 -3.38
C SER A 236 7.47 -15.97 -4.01
N ALA A 237 8.18 -16.81 -3.25
CA ALA A 237 8.67 -18.11 -3.72
C ALA A 237 7.53 -19.14 -3.86
N ASP A 238 6.59 -19.16 -2.92
CA ASP A 238 5.41 -20.00 -2.98
C ASP A 238 4.56 -19.69 -4.23
N TYR A 239 4.32 -18.40 -4.49
CA TYR A 239 3.60 -17.96 -5.68
C TYR A 239 4.33 -18.40 -6.95
N GLU A 240 5.63 -18.15 -7.03
CA GLU A 240 6.46 -18.52 -8.18
C GLU A 240 6.40 -20.03 -8.45
N MET A 241 6.58 -20.87 -7.43
CA MET A 241 6.51 -22.33 -7.55
C MET A 241 5.11 -22.81 -7.95
N THR A 242 4.06 -22.23 -7.35
CA THR A 242 2.68 -22.58 -7.67
C THR A 242 2.33 -22.22 -9.12
N MET A 243 2.76 -21.05 -9.59
CA MET A 243 2.54 -20.62 -10.97
C MET A 243 3.32 -21.47 -11.97
N GLN A 244 4.58 -21.82 -11.67
CA GLN A 244 5.35 -22.74 -12.52
C GLN A 244 4.65 -24.09 -12.67
N ARG A 245 4.09 -24.65 -11.58
CA ARG A 245 3.27 -25.87 -11.63
C ARG A 245 2.01 -25.67 -12.48
N ALA A 246 1.32 -24.55 -12.31
CA ALA A 246 0.11 -24.23 -13.08
C ALA A 246 0.38 -24.09 -14.58
N PHE A 247 1.52 -23.49 -14.97
CA PHE A 247 1.91 -23.32 -16.37
C PHE A 247 2.14 -24.64 -17.10
N VAL A 248 2.54 -25.70 -16.39
CA VAL A 248 2.67 -27.05 -16.99
C VAL A 248 1.30 -27.62 -17.34
N MET A 249 0.28 -27.33 -16.54
CA MET A 249 -1.08 -27.88 -16.72
C MET A 249 -1.95 -27.07 -17.69
N VAL A 250 -1.50 -25.86 -18.09
CA VAL A 250 -2.30 -24.88 -18.83
C VAL A 250 -2.93 -25.47 -20.10
N ASN A 251 -4.22 -25.24 -20.27
CA ASN A 251 -5.01 -25.55 -21.47
C ASN A 251 -6.30 -24.71 -21.43
N ASP A 252 -7.05 -24.66 -22.53
CA ASP A 252 -8.22 -23.78 -22.66
C ASP A 252 -9.33 -24.07 -21.65
N VAL A 253 -9.47 -25.31 -21.18
CA VAL A 253 -10.51 -25.70 -20.21
C VAL A 253 -10.25 -25.08 -18.82
N ILE A 254 -8.98 -25.02 -18.40
CA ILE A 254 -8.60 -24.54 -17.06
C ILE A 254 -7.90 -23.18 -17.05
N ALA A 255 -7.74 -22.54 -18.21
CA ALA A 255 -7.06 -21.25 -18.36
C ALA A 255 -7.63 -20.17 -17.42
N GLU A 256 -8.96 -20.05 -17.34
CA GLU A 256 -9.62 -19.08 -16.46
C GLU A 256 -9.33 -19.31 -14.98
N ASP A 257 -9.24 -20.57 -14.55
CA ASP A 257 -8.92 -20.88 -13.15
C ASP A 257 -7.46 -20.62 -12.83
N ILE A 258 -6.55 -20.81 -13.78
CA ILE A 258 -5.13 -20.42 -13.66
C ILE A 258 -4.98 -18.89 -13.61
N ILE A 259 -5.75 -18.14 -14.41
CA ILE A 259 -5.75 -16.67 -14.36
C ILE A 259 -6.26 -16.18 -13.00
N LYS A 260 -7.38 -16.75 -12.51
CA LYS A 260 -7.89 -16.44 -11.16
C LYS A 260 -6.87 -16.75 -10.07
N LEU A 261 -6.15 -17.87 -10.20
CA LEU A 261 -5.06 -18.24 -9.29
C LEU A 261 -3.93 -17.21 -9.34
N ALA A 262 -3.52 -16.78 -10.54
CA ALA A 262 -2.49 -15.76 -10.74
C ALA A 262 -2.87 -14.40 -10.14
N ASP A 263 -4.14 -14.02 -10.15
CA ASP A 263 -4.67 -12.76 -9.59
C ASP A 263 -4.93 -12.80 -8.07
N LEU A 264 -4.99 -13.99 -7.49
CA LEU A 264 -5.53 -14.20 -6.14
C LEU A 264 -4.80 -13.35 -5.08
N TYR A 265 -3.47 -13.25 -5.20
CA TYR A 265 -2.63 -12.52 -4.26
C TYR A 265 -2.78 -11.00 -4.34
N ALA A 266 -3.46 -10.45 -5.36
CA ALA A 266 -3.82 -9.03 -5.40
C ALA A 266 -4.75 -8.63 -4.24
N ARG A 267 -5.41 -9.61 -3.60
CA ARG A 267 -6.28 -9.47 -2.42
C ARG A 267 -5.50 -9.38 -1.10
N VAL A 268 -4.22 -9.80 -1.06
CA VAL A 268 -3.38 -9.66 0.14
C VAL A 268 -2.99 -8.19 0.30
N ARG A 269 -3.84 -7.45 1.02
CA ARG A 269 -3.68 -6.01 1.30
C ARG A 269 -3.69 -5.76 2.81
N GLY A 270 -3.26 -4.56 3.19
CA GLY A 270 -3.18 -4.13 4.58
C GLY A 270 -1.82 -4.44 5.21
N TYR A 271 -1.76 -4.26 6.53
CA TYR A 271 -0.54 -4.38 7.34
C TYR A 271 -0.82 -5.26 8.57
N GLY A 272 0.22 -5.90 9.12
CA GLY A 272 0.14 -6.74 10.32
C GLY A 272 -0.99 -7.78 10.27
N HIS A 273 -1.83 -7.80 11.30
CA HIS A 273 -2.94 -8.76 11.44
C HIS A 273 -3.95 -8.72 10.28
N VAL A 274 -4.27 -7.54 9.72
CA VAL A 274 -5.18 -7.43 8.56
C VAL A 274 -4.60 -8.16 7.35
N LYS A 275 -3.29 -8.01 7.12
CA LYS A 275 -2.59 -8.73 6.05
C LYS A 275 -2.62 -10.23 6.27
N LEU A 276 -2.43 -10.69 7.52
CA LEU A 276 -2.46 -12.10 7.87
C LEU A 276 -3.85 -12.71 7.70
N MET A 277 -4.93 -12.00 8.07
CA MET A 277 -6.30 -12.44 7.84
C MET A 277 -6.61 -12.57 6.34
N ASN A 278 -6.25 -11.56 5.56
CA ASN A 278 -6.41 -11.59 4.09
C ASN A 278 -5.58 -12.71 3.46
N LEU A 279 -4.36 -12.94 3.96
CA LEU A 279 -3.51 -14.03 3.52
C LEU A 279 -4.13 -15.40 3.84
N ALA A 280 -4.71 -15.57 5.04
CA ALA A 280 -5.39 -16.81 5.41
C ALA A 280 -6.59 -17.12 4.49
N ALA A 281 -7.37 -16.09 4.13
CA ALA A 281 -8.45 -16.23 3.15
C ALA A 281 -7.91 -16.59 1.76
N VAL A 282 -6.86 -15.90 1.30
CA VAL A 282 -6.19 -16.18 0.02
C VAL A 282 -5.64 -17.60 -0.03
N LYS A 283 -4.95 -18.08 1.01
CA LYS A 283 -4.42 -19.45 1.05
C LYS A 283 -5.50 -20.53 1.05
N ARG A 284 -6.71 -20.25 1.54
CA ARG A 284 -7.86 -21.17 1.40
C ARG A 284 -8.31 -21.25 -0.06
N SER A 285 -8.59 -20.10 -0.68
CA SER A 285 -8.98 -20.04 -2.09
C SER A 285 -7.88 -20.57 -3.03
N GLU A 286 -6.60 -20.39 -2.68
CA GLU A 286 -5.47 -20.92 -3.45
C GLU A 286 -5.53 -22.45 -3.50
N ARG A 287 -5.80 -23.12 -2.37
CA ARG A 287 -5.93 -24.58 -2.32
C ARG A 287 -7.13 -25.07 -3.12
N GLU A 288 -8.27 -24.37 -3.03
CA GLU A 288 -9.47 -24.70 -3.79
C GLU A 288 -9.24 -24.60 -5.30
N LEU A 289 -8.59 -23.54 -5.78
CA LEU A 289 -8.25 -23.37 -7.19
C LEU A 289 -7.16 -24.35 -7.63
N ALA A 290 -6.13 -24.56 -6.81
CA ALA A 290 -5.06 -25.52 -7.08
C ALA A 290 -5.60 -26.95 -7.25
N ALA A 291 -6.56 -27.35 -6.43
CA ALA A 291 -7.23 -28.65 -6.56
C ALA A 291 -7.99 -28.78 -7.90
N ARG A 292 -8.69 -27.74 -8.36
CA ARG A 292 -9.40 -27.75 -9.65
C ARG A 292 -8.43 -27.92 -10.83
N VAL A 293 -7.28 -27.26 -10.77
CA VAL A 293 -6.24 -27.36 -11.80
C VAL A 293 -5.27 -28.53 -11.57
N ARG A 294 -5.54 -29.38 -10.56
CA ARG A 294 -4.79 -30.60 -10.20
C ARG A 294 -3.30 -30.34 -9.90
N ILE A 295 -3.01 -29.24 -9.21
CA ILE A 295 -1.66 -28.95 -8.70
C ILE A 295 -1.69 -28.84 -7.18
N GLU A 296 -0.53 -29.01 -6.56
CA GLU A 296 -0.33 -28.69 -5.15
C GLU A 296 0.16 -27.24 -5.03
N ALA A 297 -0.57 -26.42 -4.27
CA ALA A 297 -0.18 -25.06 -3.93
C ALA A 297 0.97 -25.05 -2.91
N ALA A 298 2.03 -24.30 -3.22
CA ALA A 298 3.16 -24.13 -2.32
C ALA A 298 2.74 -23.39 -1.03
N THR A 299 3.28 -23.83 0.11
CA THR A 299 3.17 -23.06 1.36
C THR A 299 4.43 -23.26 2.20
N GLY A 300 5.27 -22.23 2.26
CA GLY A 300 6.51 -22.18 3.03
C GLY A 300 6.31 -22.28 4.54
N ALA A 301 7.39 -22.54 5.27
CA ALA A 301 7.37 -22.76 6.71
C ALA A 301 7.01 -21.49 7.49
N ALA A 302 7.61 -20.35 7.14
CA ALA A 302 7.28 -19.05 7.74
C ALA A 302 5.84 -18.63 7.43
N VAL A 303 5.32 -18.97 6.23
CA VAL A 303 3.90 -18.74 5.89
C VAL A 303 2.98 -19.58 6.77
N LYS A 304 3.29 -20.87 6.98
CA LYS A 304 2.53 -21.75 7.90
C LYS A 304 2.57 -21.21 9.33
N GLU A 305 3.75 -20.82 9.82
CA GLU A 305 3.92 -20.29 11.17
C GLU A 305 3.15 -18.98 11.38
N ALA A 306 3.21 -18.05 10.41
CA ALA A 306 2.47 -16.79 10.49
C ALA A 306 0.95 -17.01 10.53
N LEU A 307 0.44 -17.95 9.72
CA LEU A 307 -0.97 -18.33 9.74
C LEU A 307 -1.39 -19.01 11.06
N ALA A 308 -0.52 -19.84 11.63
CA ALA A 308 -0.76 -20.50 12.92
C ALA A 308 -0.87 -19.48 14.06
N LYS A 309 0.05 -18.51 14.13
CA LYS A 309 0.02 -17.41 15.13
C LYS A 309 -1.25 -16.57 15.04
N THR A 310 -1.82 -16.43 13.83
CA THR A 310 -3.07 -15.70 13.63
C THR A 310 -4.27 -16.47 14.18
N ARG A 311 -4.29 -17.81 14.03
CA ARG A 311 -5.35 -18.65 14.61
C ARG A 311 -5.33 -18.64 16.13
N SER A 312 -4.15 -18.67 16.76
CA SER A 312 -4.03 -18.60 18.22
C SER A 312 -4.38 -17.23 18.79
N SER A 313 -4.24 -16.16 17.99
CA SER A 313 -4.68 -14.81 18.38
C SER A 313 -6.19 -14.58 18.15
N GLY A 314 -6.90 -15.51 17.51
CA GLY A 314 -8.34 -15.41 17.19
C GLY A 314 -9.28 -15.68 18.36
N THR A 315 -8.77 -16.20 19.48
CA THR A 315 -9.42 -16.13 20.80
C THR A 315 -9.12 -14.75 21.40
N LEU A 316 -9.74 -13.71 20.85
CA LEU A 316 -9.72 -12.40 21.49
C LEU A 316 -10.79 -12.40 22.57
N ASP A 317 -10.34 -12.25 23.82
CA ASP A 317 -11.14 -11.92 24.98
C ASP A 317 -12.20 -10.87 24.63
N SER A 318 -13.42 -11.19 25.05
CA SER A 318 -14.60 -10.33 25.13
C SER A 318 -14.25 -8.85 25.23
N ILE A 319 -14.72 -8.08 24.24
CA ILE A 319 -14.93 -6.63 24.38
C ILE A 319 -15.76 -6.43 25.65
N PRO A 320 -15.24 -5.77 26.70
CA PRO A 320 -16.07 -5.48 27.87
C PRO A 320 -17.12 -4.47 27.45
N VAL A 321 -18.35 -4.94 27.30
CA VAL A 321 -19.53 -4.09 27.24
C VAL A 321 -19.63 -3.41 28.60
N VAL A 322 -19.21 -2.15 28.67
CA VAL A 322 -19.47 -1.30 29.83
C VAL A 322 -20.97 -1.03 29.84
N VAL A 323 -21.71 -1.84 30.59
CA VAL A 323 -23.08 -1.50 30.97
C VAL A 323 -22.96 -0.38 31.99
N ILE A 324 -23.35 0.82 31.59
CA ILE A 324 -23.51 1.97 32.48
C ILE A 324 -24.72 1.65 33.37
N LYS A 325 -24.51 1.67 34.70
CA LYS A 325 -25.58 1.58 35.70
C LYS A 325 -26.42 2.85 35.72
#